data_AF-A0A2N1DQX5-F1
#
_entry.id   AF-A0A2N1DQX5-F1
#
_cell.length_a   1.000
_cell.length_b   1.000
_cell.length_c   1.000
_cell.angle_alpha   90.00
_cell.angle_beta   90.00
_cell.angle_gamma   90.00
#
_symmetry.space_group_name_H-M   'P 1'
#
loop_
_entity.id
_entity.type
_entity.pdbx_description
1 polymer ?
#
loop_
_entity_poly.entity_id
_entity_poly.type
_entity_poly.pdbx_seq_one_letter_code
_entity_poly.pdbx_strand_id
1 'polypeptide(L)'
;MLNSLTVRRSAASCEITKNTAFLWRHKFLKLLNIQDNTHLSGIIEMDETLFRYSEKGSRKLSHTKHNRGGDKAGRGRAKGDWVAVIVARDRQDNTFDKCLDSSTGEAF
;
A
#
# COMPACT_ATOMS: atom_id res chain seq x y z
N MET A 1 8.75 8.73 7.16
CA MET A 1 9.34 8.78 5.80
C MET A 1 8.37 9.51 4.90
N LEU A 2 8.42 10.85 4.93
CA LEU A 2 7.46 11.70 4.21
C LEU A 2 7.86 11.94 2.76
N ASN A 3 9.16 11.86 2.46
CA ASN A 3 9.73 12.18 1.14
C ASN A 3 9.73 10.99 0.16
N SER A 4 8.91 9.96 0.40
CA SER A 4 8.81 8.75 -0.45
C SER A 4 10.15 8.07 -0.80
N LEU A 5 11.15 8.21 0.07
CA LEU A 5 12.48 7.62 -0.14
C LEU A 5 12.48 6.11 0.11
N THR A 6 13.41 5.41 -0.56
CA THR A 6 13.67 3.99 -0.29
C THR A 6 14.27 3.82 1.11
N VAL A 7 14.08 2.64 1.72
CA VAL A 7 14.61 2.34 3.07
C VAL A 7 16.11 2.62 3.19
N ARG A 8 16.90 2.30 2.15
CA ARG A 8 18.34 2.57 2.14
C ARG A 8 18.66 4.06 2.09
N ARG A 9 17.94 4.83 1.26
CA ARG A 9 18.13 6.28 1.17
C ARG A 9 17.74 6.98 2.47
N SER A 10 16.64 6.60 3.10
CA SER A 10 16.28 7.15 4.41
C SER A 10 17.27 6.77 5.49
N ALA A 11 17.80 5.53 5.47
CA ALA A 11 18.83 5.12 6.42
C ALA A 11 20.09 5.98 6.30
N ALA A 12 20.56 6.23 5.07
CA ALA A 12 21.69 7.12 4.81
C ALA A 12 21.40 8.56 5.24
N SER A 13 20.23 9.11 4.89
CA SER A 13 19.84 10.48 5.25
C SER A 13 19.67 10.70 6.76
N CYS A 14 19.36 9.65 7.52
CA CYS A 14 19.19 9.73 8.97
C CYS A 14 20.40 9.16 9.73
N GLU A 15 21.49 8.81 9.05
CA GLU A 15 22.72 8.23 9.64
C GLU A 15 22.47 7.01 10.54
N ILE A 16 21.50 6.17 10.15
CA ILE A 16 21.14 4.94 10.88
C ILE A 16 21.32 3.70 10.00
N THR A 17 21.32 2.53 10.63
CA THR A 17 21.34 1.27 9.88
C THR A 17 20.04 1.07 9.09
N LYS A 18 20.14 0.37 7.95
CA LYS A 18 18.98 -0.05 7.14
C LYS A 18 17.92 -0.78 7.97
N ASN A 19 18.35 -1.62 8.93
CA ASN A 19 17.43 -2.40 9.76
C ASN A 19 16.65 -1.49 10.72
N THR A 20 17.32 -0.51 11.34
CA THR A 20 16.68 0.50 12.19
C THR A 20 15.67 1.31 11.38
N ALA A 21 16.05 1.79 10.20
CA ALA A 21 15.14 2.54 9.32
C ALA A 21 13.92 1.72 8.89
N PHE A 22 14.10 0.42 8.62
CA PHE A 22 13.00 -0.50 8.29
C PHE A 22 12.03 -0.69 9.46
N LEU A 23 12.56 -0.95 10.67
CA LEU A 23 11.75 -1.11 11.87
C LEU A 23 10.96 0.17 12.20
N TRP A 24 11.60 1.33 12.10
CA TRP A 24 10.95 2.61 12.32
C TRP A 24 9.85 2.87 11.29
N ARG A 25 10.09 2.56 10.01
CA ARG A 25 9.04 2.66 8.97
C ARG A 25 7.82 1.84 9.33
N HIS A 26 7.98 0.59 9.76
CA HIS A 26 6.85 -0.25 10.17
C HIS A 26 6.13 0.27 11.41
N LYS A 27 6.86 0.76 12.42
CA LYS A 27 6.25 1.37 13.61
C LYS A 27 5.44 2.62 13.26
N PHE A 28 6.00 3.54 12.46
CA PHE A 28 5.31 4.78 12.08
C PHE A 28 4.10 4.53 11.20
N LEU A 29 4.19 3.63 10.21
CA LEU A 29 3.03 3.28 9.37
C LEU A 29 1.90 2.66 10.20
N LYS A 30 2.22 1.82 11.20
CA LYS A 30 1.21 1.24 12.10
C LYS A 30 0.52 2.33 12.93
N LEU A 31 1.22 3.37 13.34
CA LEU A 31 0.64 4.48 14.10
C LEU A 31 -0.26 5.37 13.23
N LEU A 32 0.10 5.59 11.97
CA LEU A 32 -0.71 6.39 11.03
C LEU A 32 -2.07 5.73 10.76
N ASN A 33 -2.13 4.40 10.67
CA ASN A 33 -3.39 3.65 10.54
C ASN A 33 -4.35 3.75 11.75
N ILE A 34 -3.97 4.43 12.84
CA ILE A 34 -4.84 4.64 14.01
C ILE A 34 -5.60 5.97 13.88
N GLN A 35 -5.16 6.89 13.01
CA GLN A 35 -5.77 8.20 12.81
C GLN A 35 -6.86 8.16 11.72
N ASP A 36 -7.90 7.36 11.93
CA ASP A 36 -8.94 7.07 10.92
C ASP A 36 -10.07 8.13 10.82
N ASN A 37 -9.98 9.25 11.55
CA ASN A 37 -11.03 10.29 11.53
C ASN A 37 -10.79 11.37 10.45
N THR A 38 -10.47 10.96 9.22
CA THR A 38 -10.39 11.88 8.08
C THR A 38 -11.80 12.15 7.56
N HIS A 39 -12.30 13.37 7.72
CA HIS A 39 -13.56 13.81 7.15
C HIS A 39 -13.29 14.58 5.85
N LEU A 40 -13.87 14.13 4.74
CA LEU A 40 -13.78 14.83 3.45
C LEU A 40 -14.89 15.89 3.35
N SER A 41 -14.63 17.01 2.66
CA SER A 41 -15.65 18.03 2.44
C SER A 41 -15.62 18.67 1.06
N GLY A 42 -16.78 19.12 0.59
CA GLY A 42 -16.90 19.83 -0.69
C GLY A 42 -16.77 18.91 -1.91
N ILE A 43 -15.92 19.32 -2.87
CA ILE A 43 -15.66 18.56 -4.11
C ILE A 43 -14.56 17.54 -3.84
N ILE A 44 -14.88 16.27 -4.09
CA ILE A 44 -14.03 15.13 -3.82
C ILE A 44 -13.76 14.40 -5.14
N GLU A 45 -12.49 14.09 -5.39
CA GLU A 45 -12.08 13.15 -6.44
C GLU A 45 -11.82 11.79 -5.78
N MET A 46 -12.31 10.71 -6.42
CA MET A 46 -12.20 9.37 -5.88
C MET A 46 -11.92 8.38 -7.00
N ASP A 47 -10.86 7.59 -6.84
CA ASP A 47 -10.44 6.57 -7.77
C ASP A 47 -10.11 5.25 -7.06
N GLU A 48 -10.24 4.15 -7.79
CA GLU A 48 -9.84 2.81 -7.33
C GLU A 48 -8.45 2.46 -7.90
N THR A 49 -7.52 2.13 -7.01
CA THR A 49 -6.19 1.63 -7.38
C THR A 49 -6.08 0.14 -7.02
N LEU A 50 -5.64 -0.67 -7.99
CA LEU A 50 -5.44 -2.10 -7.79
C LEU A 50 -3.96 -2.42 -7.52
N PHE A 51 -3.70 -3.06 -6.39
CA PHE A 51 -2.39 -3.60 -6.05
C PHE A 51 -2.38 -5.11 -6.16
N ARG A 52 -1.24 -5.70 -6.51
CA ARG A 52 -1.08 -7.15 -6.41
C ARG A 52 -1.04 -7.54 -4.93
N TYR A 53 -1.84 -8.53 -4.56
CA TYR A 53 -1.74 -9.16 -3.24
C TYR A 53 -0.32 -9.67 -3.03
N SER A 54 0.23 -9.40 -1.85
CA SER A 54 1.59 -9.78 -1.51
C SER A 54 1.70 -10.17 -0.05
N GLU A 55 2.08 -11.41 0.21
CA GLU A 55 2.39 -11.90 1.57
C GLU A 55 3.84 -11.61 1.98
N LYS A 56 4.46 -10.59 1.38
CA LYS A 56 5.85 -10.26 1.63
C LYS A 56 6.05 -9.90 3.10
N GLY A 57 6.93 -10.66 3.77
CA GLY A 57 7.22 -10.48 5.19
C GLY A 57 6.36 -11.34 6.11
N SER A 58 5.38 -12.08 5.59
CA SER A 58 4.70 -13.12 6.37
C SER A 58 5.63 -14.28 6.68
N ARG A 59 5.54 -14.82 7.90
CA ARG A 59 6.25 -16.05 8.31
C ARG A 59 5.47 -17.32 7.96
N LYS A 60 4.17 -17.18 7.68
CA LYS A 60 3.24 -18.25 7.30
C LYS A 60 2.57 -17.85 5.98
N LEU A 61 2.92 -18.51 4.89
CA LEU A 61 2.33 -18.21 3.59
C LEU A 61 1.08 -19.07 3.39
N SER A 62 0.03 -18.49 2.81
CA SER A 62 -1.17 -19.22 2.40
C SER A 62 -0.94 -20.04 1.13
N HIS A 63 0.07 -19.66 0.34
CA HIS A 63 0.42 -20.28 -0.93
C HIS A 63 1.85 -20.85 -0.93
N THR A 64 2.19 -21.60 -1.98
CA THR A 64 3.54 -22.13 -2.17
C THR A 64 4.55 -21.00 -2.40
N LYS A 65 5.74 -21.12 -1.79
CA LYS A 65 6.80 -20.11 -1.92
C LYS A 65 7.16 -19.93 -3.39
N HIS A 66 7.08 -18.70 -3.88
CA HIS A 66 7.57 -18.35 -5.20
C HIS A 66 9.09 -18.12 -5.17
N ASN A 67 9.79 -18.67 -6.16
CA ASN A 67 11.17 -18.29 -6.43
C ASN A 67 11.19 -16.85 -7.00
N ARG A 68 12.16 -16.03 -6.59
CA ARG A 68 12.28 -14.64 -7.05
C ARG A 68 12.29 -14.55 -8.57
N GLY A 69 11.56 -13.56 -9.11
CA GLY A 69 11.56 -13.21 -10.53
C GLY A 69 10.24 -13.58 -11.20
N GLY A 70 9.42 -12.55 -11.46
CA GLY A 70 8.20 -12.65 -12.26
C GLY A 70 6.92 -12.66 -11.44
N ASP A 71 6.06 -11.69 -11.73
CA ASP A 71 4.64 -11.81 -11.42
C ASP A 71 4.08 -12.98 -12.25
N LYS A 72 3.65 -14.05 -11.57
CA LYS A 72 3.03 -15.22 -12.24
C LYS A 72 1.57 -14.98 -12.55
N ALA A 73 0.94 -13.99 -11.92
CA ALA A 73 -0.38 -13.57 -12.32
C ALA A 73 -0.21 -12.88 -13.67
N GLY A 74 -0.84 -13.41 -14.72
CA GLY A 74 -0.70 -12.83 -16.05
C GLY A 74 -1.26 -11.40 -16.12
N ARG A 75 -1.21 -10.81 -17.31
CA ARG A 75 -1.70 -9.45 -17.54
C ARG A 75 -3.24 -9.39 -17.41
N GLY A 76 -3.77 -8.28 -16.89
CA GLY A 76 -5.20 -8.01 -16.81
C GLY A 76 -5.82 -8.20 -15.41
N ARG A 77 -6.97 -7.55 -15.19
CA ARG A 77 -7.72 -7.60 -13.92
C ARG A 77 -8.28 -9.00 -13.62
N ALA A 78 -8.65 -9.75 -14.66
CA ALA A 78 -9.25 -11.08 -14.54
C ALA A 78 -8.34 -12.17 -13.95
N LYS A 79 -7.02 -11.95 -13.92
CA LYS A 79 -6.04 -13.04 -13.77
C LYS A 79 -5.22 -13.02 -12.49
N GLY A 80 -5.64 -12.29 -11.45
CA GLY A 80 -4.81 -12.17 -10.26
C GLY A 80 -5.54 -11.85 -8.95
N ASP A 81 -4.82 -12.15 -7.87
CA ASP A 81 -5.12 -11.71 -6.52
C ASP A 81 -4.87 -10.20 -6.44
N TRP A 82 -5.91 -9.41 -6.68
CA TRP A 82 -5.87 -7.96 -6.57
C TRP A 82 -6.41 -7.51 -5.22
N VAL A 83 -5.71 -6.58 -4.60
CA VAL A 83 -6.20 -5.81 -3.47
C VAL A 83 -6.64 -4.47 -4.01
N ALA A 84 -7.95 -4.24 -3.97
CA ALA A 84 -8.55 -2.97 -4.34
C ALA A 84 -8.41 -1.98 -3.18
N VAL A 85 -7.90 -0.79 -3.48
CA VAL A 85 -7.83 0.33 -2.53
C VAL A 85 -8.54 1.51 -3.15
N ILE A 86 -9.56 2.00 -2.47
CA ILE A 86 -10.20 3.26 -2.82
C ILE A 86 -9.37 4.39 -2.24
N VAL A 87 -9.11 5.42 -3.04
CA VAL A 87 -8.45 6.64 -2.60
C VAL A 87 -9.34 7.80 -2.98
N ALA A 88 -9.70 8.60 -1.98
CA ALA A 88 -10.49 9.81 -2.14
C ALA A 88 -9.71 11.01 -1.59
N ARG A 89 -9.76 12.13 -2.30
CA ARG A 89 -9.11 13.37 -1.88
C ARG A 89 -10.00 14.57 -2.16
N ASP A 90 -10.06 15.49 -1.22
CA ASP A 90 -10.75 16.77 -1.41
C ASP A 90 -9.78 17.90 -1.78
N ARG A 91 -10.32 19.07 -2.14
CA ARG A 91 -9.51 20.27 -2.45
C ARG A 91 -8.85 20.92 -1.23
N GLN A 92 -9.15 20.45 -0.03
CA GLN A 92 -8.54 20.89 1.23
C GLN A 92 -7.37 19.98 1.62
N ASP A 93 -6.94 19.08 0.71
CA ASP A 93 -5.87 18.10 0.90
C ASP A 93 -6.18 17.01 1.95
N ASN A 94 -7.44 16.87 2.38
CA ASN A 94 -7.83 15.71 3.17
C ASN A 94 -7.85 14.50 2.25
N THR A 95 -7.19 13.43 2.67
CA THR A 95 -7.12 12.16 1.94
C THR A 95 -7.74 11.07 2.78
N PHE A 96 -8.57 10.25 2.15
CA PHE A 96 -9.16 9.04 2.73
C PHE A 96 -8.77 7.87 1.85
N ASP A 97 -8.29 6.79 2.46
CA ASP A 97 -8.02 5.54 1.77
C ASP A 97 -8.57 4.35 2.53
N LYS A 98 -9.03 3.34 1.78
CA LYS A 98 -9.53 2.10 2.39
C LYS A 98 -9.36 0.92 1.45
N CYS A 99 -8.94 -0.22 1.99
CA CYS A 99 -9.01 -1.49 1.28
C CYS A 99 -10.48 -1.90 1.10
N LEU A 100 -10.86 -2.22 -0.12
CA LEU A 100 -12.17 -2.77 -0.46
C LEU A 100 -12.15 -4.30 -0.35
N ASP A 101 -13.30 -4.88 0.00
CA ASP A 101 -13.45 -6.34 0.05
C ASP A 101 -13.45 -6.97 -1.35
N SER A 102 -13.90 -6.22 -2.36
CA SER A 102 -13.90 -6.61 -3.77
C SER A 102 -13.70 -5.39 -4.67
N SER A 103 -13.11 -5.62 -5.86
CA SER A 103 -12.95 -4.57 -6.86
C SER A 103 -14.26 -4.26 -7.57
N THR A 104 -14.54 -2.99 -7.84
CA THR A 104 -15.84 -2.58 -8.43
C THR A 104 -15.81 -2.54 -9.96
N GLY A 105 -14.62 -2.40 -10.56
CA GLY A 105 -14.46 -2.35 -12.02
C GLY A 105 -14.60 -3.72 -12.70
N GLU A 106 -15.33 -3.78 -13.82
CA GLU A 106 -15.38 -4.97 -14.67
C GLU A 106 -13.99 -5.32 -15.21
N ALA A 107 -13.68 -6.62 -15.20
CA ALA A 107 -12.45 -7.14 -15.78
C ALA A 107 -12.60 -7.22 -17.30
N PHE A 108 -12.10 -6.20 -18.01
CA PHE A 108 -11.89 -6.27 -19.46
C PHE A 108 -10.70 -7.17 -19.81
#